data_AF-A0A2N3Y6Q5-F1
#
_entry.id   AF-A0A2N3Y6Q5-F1
#
_cell.length_a   1.000
_cell.length_b   1.000
_cell.length_c   1.000
_cell.angle_alpha   90.00
_cell.angle_beta   90.00
_cell.angle_gamma   90.00
#
_symmetry.space_group_name_H-M   'P 1'
#
loop_
_entity.id
_entity.type
_entity.pdbx_description
1 polymer ?
#
loop_
_entity_poly.entity_id
_entity_poly.type
_entity_poly.pdbx_seq_one_letter_code
_entity_poly.pdbx_strand_id
1 'polypeptide(L)'
;MFLRELYESVRQRLEDVLRVVSAGDDRAVTAVARSEVPHLIDAVRTLMAGHEPNEIGECPACSRTLWRWKKPWRRPTSPCTVYLAARRALFDETDEPRHALH
;
A
#
# COMPACT_ATOMS: atom_id res chain seq x y z
N MET A 1 7.69 -5.69 21.33
CA MET A 1 6.90 -4.60 20.71
C MET A 1 5.51 -5.14 20.43
N PHE A 2 4.49 -4.51 21.00
CA PHE A 2 3.10 -4.93 20.83
C PHE A 2 2.50 -4.34 19.55
N LEU A 3 1.43 -4.94 19.02
CA LEU A 3 0.77 -4.49 17.80
C LEU A 3 0.34 -3.01 17.87
N ARG A 4 -0.08 -2.54 19.04
CA ARG A 4 -0.50 -1.14 19.26
C ARG A 4 0.66 -0.16 19.07
N GLU A 5 1.82 -0.47 19.63
CA GLU A 5 3.04 0.34 19.49
C GLU A 5 3.50 0.40 18.02
N LEU A 6 3.42 -0.72 17.30
CA LEU A 6 3.70 -0.79 15.86
C LEU A 6 2.72 0.06 15.06
N TYR A 7 1.43 -0.06 15.37
CA TYR A 7 0.38 0.72 14.71
C TYR A 7 0.57 2.23 14.91
N GLU A 8 0.79 2.65 16.16
CA GLU A 8 0.99 4.07 16.50
C GLU A 8 2.26 4.63 15.86
N SER A 9 3.38 3.92 15.94
CA SER A 9 4.65 4.37 15.35
C SER A 9 4.57 4.51 13.83
N VAL A 10 3.98 3.54 13.12
CA VAL A 10 3.76 3.62 11.67
C VAL A 10 2.84 4.78 11.32
N ARG A 11 1.72 4.93 12.02
CA ARG A 11 0.80 6.06 11.78
C ARG A 11 1.45 7.40 12.01
N GLN A 12 2.14 7.56 13.14
CA GLN A 12 2.82 8.81 13.47
C GLN A 12 3.82 9.20 12.39
N ARG A 13 4.60 8.23 11.90
CA ARG A 13 5.55 8.48 10.81
C ARG A 13 4.85 8.97 9.53
N LEU A 14 3.74 8.35 9.14
CA LEU A 14 2.98 8.77 7.97
C LEU A 14 2.40 10.18 8.12
N GLU A 15 1.87 10.51 9.30
CA GLU A 15 1.34 11.85 9.62
C GLU A 15 2.45 12.92 9.63
N ASP A 16 3.65 12.59 10.10
CA ASP A 16 4.77 13.52 10.09
C ASP A 16 5.22 13.85 8.66
N VAL A 17 5.32 12.84 7.79
CA VAL A 17 5.62 13.05 6.36
C VAL A 17 4.53 13.90 5.70
N LEU A 18 3.26 13.57 5.94
CA LEU A 18 2.12 14.31 5.39
C LEU A 18 2.12 15.77 5.84
N ARG A 19 2.46 16.03 7.10
CA ARG A 19 2.54 17.39 7.65
C ARG A 19 3.59 18.24 6.93
N VAL A 20 4.78 17.68 6.69
CA VAL A 20 5.84 18.41 5.97
C VAL A 20 5.44 18.65 4.52
N VAL A 21 4.88 17.64 3.84
CA VAL A 21 4.45 17.79 2.44
C VAL A 21 3.30 18.80 2.29
N SER A 22 2.43 18.93 3.29
CA SER A 22 1.25 19.81 3.21
C SER A 22 1.50 21.26 3.62
N ALA A 23 2.48 21.51 4.51
CA ALA A 23 2.67 22.82 5.13
C ALA A 23 4.13 23.32 5.13
N GLY A 24 5.09 22.51 4.67
CA GLY A 24 6.49 22.88 4.58
C GLY A 24 6.78 23.79 3.38
N ASP A 25 7.90 24.50 3.45
CA ASP A 25 8.45 25.19 2.28
C ASP A 25 9.02 24.20 1.24
N ASP A 26 9.24 24.65 0.01
CA ASP A 26 9.71 23.81 -1.10
C ASP A 26 11.00 23.05 -0.77
N ARG A 27 11.88 23.65 0.03
CA ARG A 27 13.15 23.03 0.42
C ARG A 27 12.90 21.87 1.39
N ALA A 28 12.05 22.07 2.38
CA ALA A 28 11.65 21.05 3.34
C ALA A 28 10.90 19.92 2.64
N VAL A 29 9.96 20.25 1.75
CA VAL A 29 9.21 19.26 0.95
C VAL A 29 10.16 18.45 0.06
N THR A 30 11.09 19.10 -0.65
CA THR A 30 12.05 18.39 -1.51
C THR A 30 12.97 17.46 -0.71
N ALA A 31 13.45 17.92 0.45
CA ALA A 31 14.29 17.10 1.32
C ALA A 31 13.54 15.86 1.81
N VAL A 32 12.31 16.04 2.30
CA VAL A 32 11.44 14.95 2.76
C VAL A 32 11.06 14.02 1.60
N ALA A 33 10.71 14.54 0.43
CA ALA A 33 10.39 13.70 -0.72
C ALA A 33 11.57 12.78 -1.09
N ARG A 34 12.80 13.32 -1.10
CA ARG A 34 14.01 12.54 -1.42
C ARG A 34 14.35 11.49 -0.37
N SER A 35 14.14 11.79 0.91
CA SER A 35 14.43 10.83 1.98
C SER A 35 13.30 9.80 2.18
N GLU A 36 12.04 10.22 2.13
CA GLU A 36 10.91 9.41 2.57
C GLU A 36 10.23 8.61 1.46
N VAL A 37 10.14 9.14 0.24
CA VAL A 37 9.46 8.43 -0.86
C VAL A 37 10.06 7.05 -1.12
N PRO A 38 11.39 6.85 -1.16
CA PRO A 38 11.97 5.51 -1.30
C PRO A 38 11.53 4.54 -0.20
N HIS A 39 11.50 5.00 1.05
CA HIS A 39 11.06 4.19 2.19
C HIS A 39 9.56 3.85 2.13
N LEU A 40 8.73 4.79 1.68
CA LEU A 40 7.30 4.54 1.46
C LEU A 40 7.07 3.51 0.35
N ILE A 41 7.81 3.60 -0.77
CA ILE A 41 7.76 2.62 -1.85
C ILE A 41 8.16 1.22 -1.34
N ASP A 42 9.25 1.13 -0.57
CA ASP A 42 9.71 -0.15 -0.03
C ASP A 42 8.75 -0.73 1.01
N ALA A 43 8.11 0.10 1.83
CA ALA A 43 7.06 -0.33 2.75
C ALA A 43 5.86 -0.90 1.98
N VAL A 44 5.40 -0.23 0.91
CA VAL A 44 4.31 -0.72 0.06
C VAL A 44 4.70 -2.04 -0.61
N ARG A 45 5.90 -2.14 -1.18
CA ARG A 45 6.41 -3.38 -1.79
C ARG A 45 6.44 -4.53 -0.79
N THR A 46 6.92 -4.27 0.43
CA THR A 46 6.99 -5.28 1.50
C THR A 46 5.61 -5.80 1.87
N LEU A 47 4.62 -4.90 2.01
CA LEU A 47 3.23 -5.27 2.28
C LEU A 47 2.62 -6.08 1.11
N MET A 48 2.89 -5.69 -0.13
CA MET A 48 2.36 -6.34 -1.32
C MET A 48 3.02 -7.69 -1.63
N ALA A 49 4.29 -7.90 -1.24
CA ALA A 49 5.01 -9.15 -1.45
C ALA A 49 4.31 -10.34 -0.77
N GLY A 50 3.74 -10.14 0.43
CA GLY A 50 2.93 -11.16 1.10
C GLY A 50 1.63 -11.53 0.37
N HIS A 51 1.28 -10.78 -0.67
CA HIS A 51 0.06 -10.92 -1.45
C HIS A 51 0.31 -11.22 -2.93
N GLU A 52 1.55 -11.50 -3.33
CA GLU A 52 1.92 -11.80 -4.71
C GLU A 52 1.01 -12.90 -5.31
N PRO A 53 0.46 -12.68 -6.52
CA PRO A 53 -0.32 -13.71 -7.19
C PRO A 53 0.52 -14.97 -7.43
N ASN A 54 -0.08 -16.14 -7.21
CA ASN A 54 0.53 -17.40 -7.62
C ASN A 54 0.42 -17.62 -9.15
N GLU A 55 0.90 -18.77 -9.63
CA GLU A 55 0.89 -19.14 -11.06
C GLU A 55 -0.48 -19.08 -11.74
N ILE A 56 -1.57 -19.19 -10.98
CA ILE A 56 -2.95 -19.13 -11.49
C ILE A 56 -3.62 -17.75 -11.27
N GLY A 57 -2.86 -16.75 -10.82
CA GLY A 57 -3.32 -15.37 -10.61
C GLY A 57 -4.07 -15.13 -9.30
N GLU A 58 -4.03 -16.06 -8.35
CA GLU A 58 -4.70 -15.95 -7.06
C GLU A 58 -3.74 -15.47 -5.96
N CYS A 59 -4.23 -14.61 -5.05
CA CYS A 59 -3.47 -14.22 -3.86
C CYS A 59 -3.58 -15.34 -2.79
N PRO A 60 -2.49 -16.05 -2.44
CA PRO A 60 -2.53 -17.17 -1.50
C PRO A 60 -2.91 -16.75 -0.08
N ALA A 61 -2.54 -15.54 0.35
CA ALA A 61 -2.89 -15.02 1.67
C ALA A 61 -4.40 -14.78 1.82
N CYS A 62 -5.04 -14.23 0.79
CA CYS A 62 -6.49 -14.02 0.78
C CYS A 62 -7.25 -15.33 0.55
N SER A 63 -6.75 -16.21 -0.33
CA SER A 63 -7.41 -17.47 -0.66
C SER A 63 -7.39 -18.47 0.50
N ARG A 64 -6.31 -18.54 1.31
CA ARG A 64 -6.25 -19.38 2.53
C ARG A 64 -7.33 -19.03 3.54
N THR A 65 -7.60 -17.73 3.71
CA THR A 65 -8.69 -17.26 4.57
C THR A 65 -10.03 -17.69 4.00
N LEU A 66 -10.25 -17.51 2.69
CA LEU A 66 -11.49 -17.91 2.03
C LEU A 66 -11.69 -19.44 2.00
N TRP A 67 -10.63 -20.24 1.91
CA TRP A 67 -10.68 -21.72 1.95
C TRP A 67 -11.24 -22.25 3.27
N ARG A 68 -11.10 -21.52 4.38
CA ARG A 68 -11.74 -21.87 5.65
C ARG A 68 -13.27 -21.73 5.60
N TRP A 69 -13.81 -20.97 4.65
CA TRP A 69 -15.23 -20.63 4.56
C TRP A 69 -15.90 -21.04 3.25
N LYS A 70 -15.13 -21.33 2.19
CA LYS A 70 -15.62 -21.70 0.86
C LYS A 70 -15.12 -23.10 0.47
N LYS A 71 -15.97 -23.84 -0.25
CA LYS A 71 -15.59 -25.14 -0.84
C LYS A 71 -14.33 -24.95 -1.71
N PRO A 72 -13.35 -25.86 -1.62
CA PRO A 72 -12.03 -25.76 -2.27
C PRO A 72 -12.04 -25.69 -3.81
N TRP A 73 -13.20 -25.86 -4.42
CA TRP A 73 -13.43 -25.89 -5.87
C TRP A 73 -13.96 -24.57 -6.45
N ARG A 74 -14.05 -23.51 -5.64
CA ARG A 74 -14.57 -22.19 -6.08
C ARG A 74 -13.44 -21.19 -6.17
N ARG A 75 -13.19 -20.65 -7.37
CA ARG A 75 -12.27 -19.51 -7.57
C ARG A 75 -12.67 -18.33 -6.66
N PRO A 76 -11.70 -17.56 -6.11
CA PRO A 76 -11.98 -16.34 -5.38
C PRO A 76 -12.81 -15.39 -6.23
N THR A 77 -14.00 -15.05 -5.73
CA THR A 77 -14.92 -14.12 -6.42
C THR A 77 -14.56 -12.66 -6.15
N SER A 78 -13.65 -12.41 -5.21
CA SER A 78 -13.21 -11.07 -4.80
C SER A 78 -11.72 -10.89 -5.10
N PRO A 79 -11.31 -9.72 -5.61
CA PRO A 79 -9.89 -9.41 -5.79
C PRO A 79 -9.14 -9.40 -4.45
N CYS A 80 -7.81 -9.48 -4.51
CA CYS A 80 -6.95 -9.30 -3.35
C CYS A 80 -7.23 -7.93 -2.70
N THR A 81 -7.60 -7.92 -1.43
CA THR A 81 -7.97 -6.69 -0.71
C THR A 81 -6.82 -5.71 -0.61
N VAL A 82 -5.58 -6.19 -0.45
CA VAL A 82 -4.37 -5.35 -0.37
C VAL A 82 -4.06 -4.68 -1.70
N TYR A 83 -4.03 -5.43 -2.80
CA TYR A 83 -3.82 -4.85 -4.13
C TYR A 83 -4.97 -3.92 -4.55
N LEU A 84 -6.21 -4.25 -4.17
CA LEU A 84 -7.35 -3.37 -4.42
C LEU A 84 -7.24 -2.05 -3.65
N ALA A 85 -6.83 -2.10 -2.37
CA ALA A 85 -6.62 -0.91 -1.56
C ALA A 85 -5.45 -0.06 -2.10
N ALA A 86 -4.33 -0.69 -2.45
CA ALA A 86 -3.19 -0.02 -3.05
C ALA A 86 -3.57 0.65 -4.39
N ARG A 87 -4.32 -0.06 -5.25
CA ARG A 87 -4.78 0.49 -6.52
C ARG A 87 -5.65 1.74 -6.31
N ARG A 88 -6.60 1.69 -5.37
CA ARG A 88 -7.46 2.85 -5.03
C ARG A 88 -6.66 4.03 -4.50
N ALA A 89 -5.68 3.77 -3.64
CA ALA A 89 -4.88 4.83 -3.03
C ALA A 89 -3.88 5.48 -4.00
N LEU A 90 -3.36 4.71 -4.98
CA LEU A 90 -2.35 5.18 -5.92
C LEU A 90 -2.93 5.74 -7.23
N PHE A 91 -4.09 5.23 -7.65
CA PHE A 91 -4.69 5.52 -8.96
C PHE A 91 -6.13 5.97 -8.81
N ASP A 92 -6.39 6.94 -7.93
CA ASP A 92 -7.72 7.53 -7.72
C ASP A 92 -8.49 7.56 -9.07
N GLU A 93 -9.73 7.03 -9.11
CA GLU A 93 -10.46 6.74 -10.37
C GLU A 93 -10.76 8.01 -11.23
N THR A 94 -10.30 9.18 -10.76
CA THR A 94 -10.37 10.50 -11.37
C THR A 94 -9.05 11.05 -11.94
N ASP A 95 -7.92 10.33 -11.87
CA ASP A 95 -6.62 10.90 -12.25
C ASP A 95 -6.17 10.54 -13.68
N GLU A 96 -6.33 11.51 -14.60
CA GLU A 96 -5.43 11.66 -15.77
C GLU A 96 -3.96 11.65 -15.30
N PRO A 97 -3.03 11.12 -16.10
CA PRO A 97 -1.65 10.89 -15.67
C PRO A 97 -0.95 12.20 -15.26
N ARG A 98 -0.86 12.47 -13.96
CA ARG A 98 -0.20 13.66 -13.37
C ARG A 98 1.31 13.71 -13.52
N HIS A 99 1.91 12.71 -14.15
CA HIS A 99 3.36 12.64 -14.34
C HIS A 99 3.70 12.29 -15.79
N ALA A 100 3.29 13.16 -16.71
CA ALA A 100 4.07 13.36 -17.92
C ALA A 100 5.33 14.14 -17.51
N LEU A 101 6.44 13.42 -17.38
CA LEU A 101 7.77 14.03 -17.31
C LEU A 101 7.99 14.82 -18.61
N HIS A 102 8.13 16.14 -18.50
CA HIS A 102 8.69 17.03 -19.52
C HIS A 102 9.84 17.82 -18.90
#